data_AF-A0A1W1I1E2-F1
#
_entry.id   AF-A0A1W1I1E2-F1
#
_cell.length_a   1.000
_cell.length_b   1.000
_cell.length_c   1.000
_cell.angle_alpha   90.00
_cell.angle_beta   90.00
_cell.angle_gamma   90.00
#
_symmetry.space_group_name_H-M   'P 1'
#
loop_
_entity.id
_entity.type
_entity.pdbx_description
1 polymer ?
#
loop_
_entity_poly.entity_id
_entity_poly.type
_entity_poly.pdbx_seq_one_letter_code
_entity_poly.pdbx_strand_id
1 'polypeptide(L)' 'MQSCKLLRLALMAMLALLAGCMTDSVMLVHPQTQQAAQCGPYYYTGTSSGLFSKAAAMERERDCISDYQRQGYERR' A
#
# COMPACT_ATOMS: atom_id res chain seq x y z
N MET A 1 17.33 -34.44 -19.66
CA MET A 1 17.35 -32.95 -19.60
C MET A 1 15.93 -32.35 -19.44
N GLN A 2 15.07 -32.92 -18.58
CA GLN A 2 13.72 -32.37 -18.30
C GLN A 2 13.65 -31.68 -16.92
N SER A 3 14.49 -32.08 -15.97
CA SER A 3 14.50 -31.58 -14.60
C SER A 3 14.89 -30.08 -14.48
N CYS A 4 15.78 -29.58 -15.35
CA CYS A 4 16.15 -28.16 -15.36
C CYS A 4 15.03 -27.23 -15.87
N LYS A 5 14.09 -27.75 -16.69
CA LYS A 5 12.97 -26.95 -17.23
C LYS A 5 11.91 -26.69 -16.14
N LEU A 6 11.67 -27.70 -15.30
CA LEU A 6 10.76 -27.60 -14.13
C LEU A 6 11.29 -26.62 -13.08
N LEU A 7 12.60 -26.62 -12.83
CA LEU A 7 13.23 -25.69 -11.88
C LEU A 7 13.06 -24.22 -12.31
N ARG A 8 13.19 -23.93 -13.62
CA ARG A 8 13.00 -22.58 -14.17
C ARG A 8 11.54 -22.10 -14.11
N LEU A 9 10.59 -23.00 -14.39
CA LEU A 9 9.15 -22.72 -14.26
C LEU A 9 8.77 -22.43 -12.80
N ALA A 10 9.30 -23.21 -11.85
CA ALA A 10 9.08 -22.99 -10.42
C ALA A 10 9.66 -21.65 -9.95
N LEU A 11 10.84 -21.26 -10.44
CA LEU A 11 11.46 -19.96 -10.10
C LEU A 11 10.61 -18.77 -10.58
N MET A 12 10.10 -18.84 -11.82
CA MET A 12 9.25 -17.79 -12.40
C MET A 12 7.89 -17.68 -11.67
N ALA A 13 7.29 -18.81 -11.30
CA ALA A 13 6.06 -18.82 -10.50
C ALA A 13 6.28 -18.23 -9.09
N MET A 14 7.45 -18.46 -8.50
CA MET A 14 7.81 -17.93 -7.19
C MET A 14 8.09 -16.41 -7.25
N LEU A 15 8.63 -15.89 -8.35
CA LEU A 15 8.83 -14.46 -8.59
C LEU A 15 7.50 -13.68 -8.69
N ALA A 16 6.45 -14.29 -9.25
CA ALA A 16 5.12 -13.67 -9.34
C ALA A 16 4.43 -13.50 -7.97
N LEU A 17 4.81 -14.30 -6.97
CA LEU A 17 4.31 -14.21 -5.60
C LEU A 17 4.93 -13.06 -4.79
N LEU A 18 5.97 -12.38 -5.31
CA LEU A 18 6.53 -11.16 -4.72
C LEU A 18 5.78 -9.88 -5.16
N ALA A 19 4.58 -10.01 -5.73
CA ALA A 19 3.70 -8.86 -5.95
C ALA A 19 3.48 -8.13 -4.62
N GLY A 20 4.14 -6.97 -4.45
CA GLY A 20 4.00 -6.13 -3.28
C GLY A 20 2.53 -5.79 -3.06
N CYS A 21 2.07 -5.90 -1.82
CA CYS A 21 0.72 -5.47 -1.48
C CYS A 21 0.72 -3.95 -1.27
N MET A 22 -0.39 -3.29 -1.60
CA MET A 22 -0.57 -1.86 -1.37
C MET A 22 -1.82 -1.63 -0.52
N THR A 23 -1.84 -0.56 0.26
CA THR A 23 -3.07 -0.12 0.93
C THR A 23 -3.99 0.58 -0.05
N ASP A 24 -5.28 0.71 0.30
CA ASP A 24 -6.22 1.51 -0.48
C ASP A 24 -5.85 3.00 -0.44
N SER A 25 -6.21 3.75 -1.47
CA SER A 25 -6.07 5.21 -1.44
C SER A 25 -7.38 5.85 -0.97
N VAL A 26 -7.30 6.78 -0.02
CA VAL A 26 -8.42 7.58 0.46
C VAL A 26 -8.30 9.00 -0.04
N MET A 27 -9.34 9.49 -0.71
CA MET A 27 -9.43 10.90 -1.12
C MET A 27 -10.21 11.70 -0.09
N LEU A 28 -9.64 12.83 0.35
CA LEU A 28 -10.26 13.78 1.25
C LEU A 28 -10.43 15.12 0.54
N VAL A 29 -11.48 15.87 0.89
CA VAL A 29 -11.77 17.18 0.30
C VAL A 29 -12.07 18.18 1.40
N HIS A 30 -11.48 19.38 1.30
CA HIS A 30 -11.80 20.48 2.19
C HIS A 30 -13.05 21.22 1.69
N PRO A 31 -14.14 21.31 2.48
CA PRO A 31 -15.44 21.76 1.99
C PRO A 31 -15.46 23.23 1.55
N GLN A 32 -14.68 24.09 2.21
CA GLN A 32 -14.68 25.54 1.92
C GLN A 32 -13.80 25.92 0.72
N THR A 33 -12.69 25.21 0.53
CA THR A 33 -11.68 25.54 -0.49
C THR A 33 -11.74 24.60 -1.69
N GLN A 34 -12.51 23.50 -1.58
CA GLN A 34 -12.60 22.43 -2.56
C GLN A 34 -11.24 21.78 -2.89
N GLN A 35 -10.25 21.94 -2.00
CA GLN A 35 -8.95 21.29 -2.15
C GLN A 35 -9.07 19.80 -1.88
N ALA A 36 -8.49 18.99 -2.77
CA ALA A 36 -8.43 17.54 -2.61
C ALA A 36 -7.05 17.11 -2.10
N ALA A 37 -7.05 16.18 -1.14
CA ALA A 37 -5.87 15.52 -0.62
C ALA A 37 -6.03 14.00 -0.80
N GLN A 38 -4.92 13.31 -1.01
CA GLN A 38 -4.90 11.86 -1.16
C GLN A 38 -3.97 11.25 -0.12
N CYS A 39 -4.51 10.31 0.66
CA CYS A 39 -3.73 9.46 1.55
C CYS A 39 -3.62 8.07 0.93
N GLY A 40 -2.39 7.60 0.70
CA GLY A 40 -2.13 6.33 0.02
C GLY A 40 -2.25 6.40 -1.51
N PRO A 41 -2.04 5.26 -2.20
CA PRO A 41 -1.77 3.95 -1.64
C PRO A 41 -0.33 3.84 -1.10
N TYR A 42 -0.15 3.17 0.04
CA TYR A 42 1.18 2.91 0.61
C TYR A 42 1.61 1.47 0.33
N TYR A 43 2.82 1.29 -0.21
CA TYR A 43 3.39 -0.02 -0.49
C TYR A 43 3.85 -0.72 0.79
N TYR A 44 3.51 -2.00 0.91
CA TYR A 44 4.03 -2.88 1.95
C TYR A 44 4.40 -4.26 1.39
N THR A 45 5.45 -4.85 1.96
CA THR A 45 5.85 -6.21 1.63
C THR A 45 5.21 -7.15 2.65
N GLY A 46 4.53 -8.21 2.20
CA GLY A 46 3.90 -9.20 3.09
C GLY A 46 4.89 -10.02 3.93
N THR A 47 6.19 -9.73 3.87
CA THR A 47 7.22 -10.35 4.69
C THR A 47 7.19 -9.75 6.09
N SER A 48 7.02 -10.61 7.10
CA SER A 48 6.89 -10.26 8.53
C SER A 48 8.15 -9.65 9.16
N SER A 49 9.21 -9.40 8.39
CA SER A 49 10.55 -9.09 8.87
C SER A 49 11.14 -7.86 8.16
N GLY A 50 10.50 -6.69 8.29
CA GLY A 50 11.08 -5.44 7.81
C GLY A 50 10.20 -4.20 7.95
N LEU A 51 10.84 -3.03 7.85
CA LEU A 51 10.32 -1.65 7.90
C LEU A 51 9.11 -1.35 6.98
N PHE A 52 8.69 -2.31 6.16
CA PHE A 52 7.58 -2.24 5.20
C PHE A 52 6.47 -3.24 5.56
N SER A 53 6.16 -3.35 6.85
CA SER A 53 5.05 -4.16 7.35
C SER A 53 3.70 -3.56 6.94
N LYS A 54 2.71 -4.42 6.70
CA LYS A 54 1.31 -4.03 6.47
C LYS A 54 0.80 -3.07 7.54
N ALA A 55 1.13 -3.34 8.81
CA ALA A 55 0.71 -2.52 9.94
C ALA A 55 1.28 -1.09 9.82
N ALA A 56 2.56 -0.95 9.45
CA ALA A 56 3.20 0.36 9.28
C ALA A 56 2.60 1.16 8.12
N ALA A 57 2.23 0.51 7.02
CA ALA A 57 1.56 1.16 5.90
C ALA A 57 0.14 1.63 6.28
N MET A 58 -0.60 0.81 7.03
CA MET A 58 -1.92 1.19 7.57
C MET A 58 -1.83 2.32 8.60
N GLU A 59 -0.77 2.35 9.40
CA GLU A 59 -0.57 3.39 10.41
C GLU A 59 -0.25 4.74 9.73
N ARG A 60 0.64 4.75 8.73
CA ARG A 60 0.87 5.95 7.90
C ARG A 60 -0.40 6.47 7.24
N GLU A 61 -1.25 5.58 6.76
CA GLU A 61 -2.53 5.96 6.17
C GLU A 61 -3.45 6.63 7.20
N ARG A 62 -3.55 6.05 8.40
CA ARG A 62 -4.33 6.63 9.49
C ARG A 62 -3.80 8.00 9.91
N ASP A 63 -2.49 8.15 10.03
CA ASP A 63 -1.85 9.41 10.40
C ASP A 63 -2.13 10.50 9.36
N CYS A 64 -1.95 10.19 8.07
CA CYS A 64 -2.27 11.10 6.98
C CYS A 64 -3.73 11.57 7.03
N ILE A 65 -4.67 10.63 7.20
CA ILE A 65 -6.10 10.94 7.27
C ILE A 65 -6.41 11.79 8.50
N SER A 66 -5.82 11.47 9.65
CA SER A 66 -6.00 12.24 10.88
C SER A 66 -5.51 13.67 10.72
N ASP A 67 -4.33 13.88 10.12
CA ASP A 67 -3.78 15.21 9.89
C ASP A 67 -4.67 16.07 8.98
N TYR A 68 -5.21 15.49 7.90
CA TYR A 68 -6.13 16.21 7.01
C TYR A 68 -7.49 16.47 7.68
N GLN A 69 -8.01 15.51 8.46
CA GLN A 69 -9.24 15.71 9.23
C GLN A 69 -9.10 16.83 10.27
N ARG A 70 -7.94 16.95 10.92
CA ARG A 70 -7.64 18.07 11.85
C ARG A 70 -7.57 19.42 11.14
N GLN A 71 -7.28 19.43 9.84
CA GLN A 71 -7.31 20.61 8.97
C GLN A 71 -8.70 20.88 8.38
N GLY A 72 -9.72 20.08 8.71
CA GLY A 72 -11.09 20.28 8.23
C GLY A 72 -11.41 19.59 6.90
N TYR A 73 -10.57 18.67 6.43
CA TYR A 73 -10.89 17.84 5.27
C TYR A 73 -11.82 16.69 5.64
N GLU A 74 -12.76 16.37 4.75
CA GLU A 74 -13.73 15.28 4.90
C GLU A 74 -13.49 14.19 3.86
N ARG A 75 -13.80 12.93 4.19
CA ARG A 75 -13.75 11.83 3.21
C ARG A 75 -14.87 12.02 2.18
N ARG A 76 -14.53 11.89 0.90
CA ARG A 76 -15.49 11.95 -0.20
C ARG A 76 -16.10 10.58 -0.49
#